data_AF-A0A5J4PVT3-F1
#
_entry.id   AF-A0A5J4PVT3-F1
#
_cell.length_a   1.000
_cell.length_b   1.000
_cell.length_c   1.000
_cell.angle_alpha   90.00
_cell.angle_beta   90.00
_cell.angle_gamma   90.00
#
_symmetry.space_group_name_H-M   'P 1'
#
loop_
_entity.id
_entity.type
_entity.pdbx_description
1 polymer ?
#
loop_
_entity_poly.entity_id
_entity_poly.type
_entity_poly.pdbx_seq_one_letter_code
_entity_poly.pdbx_strand_id
1 'polypeptide(L)'
;TIRLLKTIYALPHGVYAMSLDIPELVETSTNLASIKMQESNAICIETSQRSSILSACNDIATAVRSVFELGGAEAQSNEGYPGWKPNPQSAILKIAMESYQRLFGTDAKVKAVHAGLECGLFLDKYPSLDMLSFGPTIKEVHSPDEKILIPTVEKFWKHLIDILKNIPEKV
;
A
#
# COMPACT_ATOMS: atom_id res chain seq x y z
N THR A 1 6.26 25.86 -22.89
CA THR A 1 7.33 25.54 -21.92
C THR A 1 7.08 26.10 -20.52
N ILE A 2 6.98 27.42 -20.32
CA ILE A 2 6.83 28.01 -18.96
C ILE A 2 5.61 27.45 -18.20
N ARG A 3 4.47 27.30 -18.88
CA ARG A 3 3.25 26.73 -18.28
C ARG A 3 3.48 25.33 -17.69
N LEU A 4 4.06 24.43 -18.48
CA LEU A 4 4.41 23.07 -18.06
C LEU A 4 5.33 23.08 -16.83
N LEU A 5 6.39 23.89 -16.84
CA LEU A 5 7.34 23.96 -15.73
C LEU A 5 6.67 24.44 -14.45
N LYS A 6 5.79 25.45 -14.54
CA LYS A 6 5.02 25.94 -13.39
C LYS A 6 4.05 24.89 -12.86
N THR A 7 3.38 24.14 -13.75
CA THR A 7 2.50 23.03 -13.36
C THR A 7 3.29 21.97 -12.61
N ILE A 8 4.41 21.49 -13.16
CA ILE A 8 5.24 20.47 -12.51
C ILE A 8 5.77 20.96 -11.16
N TYR A 9 6.22 22.22 -11.09
CA TYR A 9 6.73 22.81 -9.85
C TYR A 9 5.66 22.92 -8.75
N ALA A 10 4.41 23.16 -9.13
CA ALA A 10 3.30 23.29 -8.20
C ALA A 10 2.68 21.95 -7.77
N LEU A 11 3.01 20.83 -8.44
CA LEU A 11 2.44 19.54 -8.10
C LEU A 11 2.90 19.10 -6.70
N PRO A 12 1.97 18.66 -5.82
CA PRO A 12 2.37 18.03 -4.58
C PRO A 12 3.09 16.71 -4.87
N HIS A 13 4.17 16.45 -4.14
CA HIS A 13 5.02 15.28 -4.31
C HIS A 13 5.61 14.81 -2.98
N GLY A 14 5.67 13.50 -2.77
CA GLY A 14 6.18 12.86 -1.56
C GLY A 14 5.11 12.64 -0.49
N VAL A 15 5.54 12.68 0.77
CA VAL A 15 4.67 12.53 1.95
C VAL A 15 3.79 13.77 2.08
N TYR A 16 2.47 13.56 2.11
CA TYR A 16 1.49 14.63 2.33
C TYR A 16 1.04 14.70 3.79
N ALA A 17 0.81 13.53 4.42
CA ALA A 17 0.44 13.44 5.83
C ALA A 17 0.99 12.16 6.47
N MET A 18 1.39 12.27 7.74
CA MET A 18 1.69 11.14 8.62
C MET A 18 0.44 10.72 9.37
N SER A 19 0.31 9.44 9.68
CA SER A 19 -0.80 8.90 10.47
C SER A 19 -0.76 9.44 11.89
N LEU A 20 -1.93 9.84 12.40
CA LEU A 20 -2.10 10.21 13.81
C LEU A 20 -2.32 8.98 14.70
N ASP A 21 -2.80 7.87 14.14
CA ASP A 21 -3.09 6.64 14.86
C ASP A 21 -1.86 5.72 14.98
N ILE A 22 -1.00 5.71 13.96
CA ILE A 22 0.16 4.80 13.88
C ILE A 22 1.45 5.63 13.75
N PRO A 23 2.27 5.73 14.81
CA PRO A 23 3.53 6.44 14.76
C PRO A 23 4.42 5.98 13.59
N GLU A 24 5.08 6.95 12.94
CA GLU A 24 6.00 6.75 11.80
C GLU A 24 5.35 6.21 10.50
N LEU A 25 4.04 5.94 10.49
CA LEU A 25 3.36 5.52 9.27
C LEU A 25 3.00 6.73 8.41
N VAL A 26 3.40 6.71 7.14
CA VAL A 26 2.87 7.64 6.14
C VAL A 26 1.39 7.29 5.93
N GLU A 27 0.51 8.26 6.16
CA GLU A 27 -0.93 8.08 5.92
C GLU A 27 -1.26 8.35 4.47
N THR A 28 -0.87 9.52 3.97
CA THR A 28 -1.21 10.01 2.63
C THR A 28 0.05 10.47 1.90
N SER A 29 0.21 10.06 0.64
CA SER A 29 1.32 10.48 -0.22
C SER A 29 0.88 10.65 -1.68
N THR A 30 1.70 11.33 -2.46
CA THR A 30 1.52 11.47 -3.90
C THR A 30 2.88 11.38 -4.60
N ASN A 31 2.94 10.62 -5.70
CA ASN A 31 4.14 10.43 -6.48
C ASN A 31 3.95 10.97 -7.90
N LEU A 32 4.93 11.68 -8.42
CA LEU A 32 5.04 11.99 -9.84
C LEU A 32 5.70 10.79 -10.52
N ALA A 33 4.89 9.87 -11.04
CA ALA A 33 5.33 8.54 -11.44
C ALA A 33 6.07 8.56 -12.78
N SER A 34 5.59 9.34 -13.76
CA SER A 34 6.27 9.45 -15.04
C SER A 34 5.91 10.74 -15.78
N ILE A 35 6.82 11.20 -16.63
CA ILE A 35 6.57 12.23 -17.64
C ILE A 35 7.06 11.65 -18.97
N LYS A 36 6.16 11.53 -19.94
CA LYS A 36 6.46 10.92 -21.24
C LYS A 36 5.99 11.84 -22.36
N MET A 37 6.84 12.03 -23.35
CA MET A 37 6.41 12.60 -24.62
C MET A 37 5.66 11.52 -25.40
N GLN A 38 4.44 11.83 -25.80
CA GLN A 38 3.60 10.98 -26.62
C GLN A 38 3.69 11.44 -28.08
N GLU A 39 3.03 10.71 -28.97
CA GLU A 39 2.82 11.16 -30.35
C GLU A 39 2.05 12.49 -30.39
N SER A 40 2.03 13.14 -31.56
CA SER A 40 1.29 14.39 -31.80
C SER A 40 1.64 15.54 -30.84
N ASN A 41 2.89 15.62 -30.37
CA ASN A 41 3.39 16.67 -29.47
C ASN A 41 2.63 16.77 -28.14
N ALA A 42 2.05 15.67 -27.66
CA ALA A 42 1.41 15.59 -26.35
C ALA A 42 2.42 15.17 -25.26
N ILE A 43 2.21 15.64 -24.04
CA ILE A 43 2.96 15.20 -22.86
C ILE A 43 1.97 14.51 -21.93
N CYS A 44 2.23 13.25 -21.61
CA CYS A 44 1.48 12.50 -20.61
C CYS A 44 2.25 12.54 -19.29
N ILE A 45 1.56 12.95 -18.23
CA ILE A 45 2.11 12.99 -16.87
C ILE A 45 1.27 12.06 -16.01
N GLU A 46 1.92 11.08 -15.40
CA GLU A 46 1.28 10.11 -14.52
C GLU A 46 1.64 10.42 -13.08
N THR A 47 0.63 10.46 -12.21
CA THR A 47 0.82 10.57 -10.77
C THR A 47 0.12 9.42 -10.05
N SER A 48 0.62 9.04 -8.87
CA SER A 48 0.01 8.01 -8.05
C SER A 48 -0.21 8.53 -6.64
N GLN A 49 -1.48 8.63 -6.24
CA GLN A 49 -1.88 8.99 -4.90
C GLN A 49 -2.15 7.73 -4.08
N ARG A 50 -1.81 7.77 -2.80
CA ARG A 50 -2.03 6.68 -1.86
C ARG A 50 -2.48 7.25 -0.54
N SER A 51 -3.48 6.63 0.08
CA SER A 51 -3.81 6.90 1.46
C SER A 51 -4.36 5.65 2.17
N SER A 52 -4.14 5.57 3.48
CA SER A 52 -4.86 4.61 4.34
C SER A 52 -6.32 5.01 4.60
N ILE A 53 -6.69 6.26 4.26
CA ILE A 53 -8.04 6.81 4.40
C ILE A 53 -8.56 7.24 3.02
N LEU A 54 -9.68 6.68 2.58
CA LEU A 54 -10.23 6.93 1.25
C LEU A 54 -10.54 8.42 0.99
N SER A 55 -11.12 9.12 1.97
CA SER A 55 -11.41 10.55 1.83
C SER A 55 -10.15 11.40 1.66
N ALA A 56 -9.06 11.07 2.37
CA ALA A 56 -7.78 11.75 2.21
C ALA A 56 -7.11 11.44 0.86
N CYS A 57 -7.27 10.22 0.35
CA CYS A 57 -6.83 9.87 -1.01
C CYS A 57 -7.55 10.72 -2.07
N ASN A 58 -8.87 10.85 -1.93
CA ASN A 58 -9.70 11.65 -2.85
C ASN A 58 -9.36 13.14 -2.78
N ASP A 59 -9.05 13.65 -1.59
CA ASP A 59 -8.63 15.04 -1.39
C ASP A 59 -7.30 15.34 -2.12
N ILE A 60 -6.25 14.54 -1.89
CA ILE A 60 -4.97 14.74 -2.57
C ILE A 60 -5.07 14.53 -4.09
N ALA A 61 -5.91 13.60 -4.56
CA ALA A 61 -6.20 13.42 -5.98
C ALA A 61 -6.87 14.66 -6.59
N THR A 62 -7.79 15.28 -5.84
CA THR A 62 -8.45 16.54 -6.25
C THR A 62 -7.46 17.69 -6.31
N ALA A 63 -6.56 17.81 -5.34
CA ALA A 63 -5.49 18.82 -5.34
C ALA A 63 -4.56 18.67 -6.55
N VAL A 64 -4.10 17.45 -6.83
CA VAL A 64 -3.26 17.14 -8.00
C VAL A 64 -3.98 17.47 -9.31
N ARG A 65 -5.23 17.02 -9.45
CA ARG A 65 -6.07 17.32 -10.62
C ARG A 65 -6.22 18.82 -10.84
N SER A 66 -6.49 19.57 -9.77
CA SER A 66 -6.64 21.03 -9.82
C SER A 66 -5.39 21.71 -10.36
N VAL A 67 -4.18 21.28 -9.95
CA VAL A 67 -2.92 21.83 -10.46
C VAL A 67 -2.76 21.57 -11.97
N PHE A 68 -3.11 20.38 -12.46
CA PHE A 68 -3.08 20.07 -13.88
C PHE A 68 -4.08 20.90 -14.69
N GLU A 69 -5.31 21.02 -14.21
CA GLU A 69 -6.36 21.81 -14.87
C GLU A 69 -6.00 23.31 -14.92
N LEU A 70 -5.46 23.88 -13.84
CA LEU A 70 -4.91 25.25 -13.81
C LEU A 70 -3.73 25.41 -14.78
N GLY A 71 -2.97 24.34 -15.01
CA GLY A 71 -1.92 24.24 -16.02
C GLY A 71 -2.41 24.14 -17.46
N GLY A 72 -3.72 24.06 -17.68
CA GLY A 72 -4.35 23.87 -18.98
C GLY A 72 -4.20 22.45 -19.54
N ALA A 73 -3.99 21.46 -18.68
CA ALA A 73 -4.00 20.05 -19.07
C ALA A 73 -5.41 19.45 -18.87
N GLU A 74 -5.74 18.43 -19.66
CA GLU A 74 -6.84 17.53 -19.34
C GLU A 74 -6.36 16.52 -18.28
N ALA A 75 -7.13 16.37 -17.20
CA ALA A 75 -6.78 15.49 -16.09
C ALA A 75 -7.92 14.50 -15.81
N GLN A 76 -7.57 13.23 -15.69
CA GLN A 76 -8.48 12.13 -15.38
C GLN A 76 -7.92 11.31 -14.22
N SER A 77 -8.81 10.72 -13.42
CA SER A 77 -8.47 9.83 -12.32
C SER A 77 -9.12 8.47 -12.57
N ASN A 78 -8.45 7.39 -12.19
CA ASN A 78 -9.04 6.06 -12.20
C ASN A 78 -9.86 5.82 -10.91
N GLU A 79 -10.54 4.67 -10.83
CA GLU A 79 -11.38 4.31 -9.67
C GLU A 79 -10.57 3.97 -8.41
N GLY A 80 -9.25 3.79 -8.53
CA GLY A 80 -8.38 3.41 -7.42
C GLY A 80 -8.70 2.03 -6.85
N TYR A 81 -8.26 1.79 -5.60
CA TYR A 81 -8.61 0.62 -4.80
C TYR A 81 -8.65 1.02 -3.31
N PRO A 82 -9.47 0.34 -2.49
CA PRO A 82 -9.61 0.67 -1.08
C PRO A 82 -8.36 0.31 -0.28
N GLY A 83 -8.13 1.06 0.80
CA GLY A 83 -7.14 0.71 1.82
C GLY A 83 -7.59 -0.49 2.66
N TRP A 84 -6.65 -1.11 3.37
CA TRP A 84 -6.92 -2.18 4.33
C TRP A 84 -6.67 -1.67 5.76
N LYS A 85 -7.74 -1.38 6.49
CA LYS A 85 -7.64 -0.89 7.88
C LYS A 85 -7.25 -2.05 8.81
N PRO A 86 -6.24 -1.87 9.70
CA PRO A 86 -5.87 -2.90 10.67
C PRO A 86 -7.02 -3.26 11.62
N ASN A 87 -7.17 -4.55 11.93
CA ASN A 87 -8.07 -5.08 12.96
C ASN A 87 -7.27 -5.71 14.11
N PRO A 88 -7.01 -4.99 15.22
CA PRO A 88 -6.28 -5.55 16.37
C PRO A 88 -6.99 -6.72 17.06
N GLN A 89 -8.29 -6.90 16.84
CA GLN A 89 -9.09 -7.99 17.42
C GLN A 89 -9.19 -9.21 16.49
N SER A 90 -8.42 -9.24 15.41
CA SER A 90 -8.36 -10.38 14.48
C SER A 90 -7.95 -11.67 15.20
N ALA A 91 -8.79 -12.71 15.07
CA ALA A 91 -8.52 -14.00 15.68
C ALA A 91 -7.35 -14.69 14.97
N ILE A 92 -7.28 -14.59 13.64
CA ILE A 92 -6.19 -15.18 12.87
C ILE A 92 -4.86 -14.46 13.12
N LEU A 93 -4.88 -13.14 13.37
CA LEU A 93 -3.68 -12.39 13.77
C LEU A 93 -3.09 -12.92 15.08
N LYS A 94 -3.93 -13.16 16.09
CA LYS A 94 -3.50 -13.71 17.37
C LYS A 94 -2.85 -15.09 17.19
N ILE A 95 -3.47 -15.96 16.40
CA ILE A 95 -2.94 -17.30 16.10
C ILE A 95 -1.59 -17.21 15.39
N ALA A 96 -1.45 -16.29 14.43
CA ALA A 96 -0.18 -16.07 13.74
C ALA A 96 0.91 -15.56 14.71
N MET A 97 0.61 -14.63 15.60
CA MET A 97 1.59 -14.16 16.59
C MET A 97 2.06 -15.29 17.52
N GLU A 98 1.13 -16.09 18.05
CA GLU A 98 1.44 -17.23 18.92
C GLU A 98 2.23 -18.32 18.19
N SER A 99 1.88 -18.59 16.93
CA SER A 99 2.61 -19.51 16.04
C SER A 99 4.05 -19.06 15.81
N TYR A 100 4.25 -17.78 15.53
CA TYR A 100 5.59 -17.23 15.29
C TYR A 100 6.47 -17.32 16.54
N GLN A 101 5.93 -16.96 17.71
CA GLN A 101 6.63 -17.07 19.00
C GLN A 101 7.00 -18.51 19.33
N ARG A 102 6.07 -19.46 19.15
CA ARG A 102 6.29 -20.89 19.40
C ARG A 102 7.37 -21.49 18.51
N LEU A 103 7.37 -21.16 17.21
CA LEU A 103 8.31 -21.72 16.24
C LEU A 103 9.70 -21.09 16.31
N PHE A 104 9.80 -19.80 16.64
CA PHE A 104 11.03 -19.02 16.45
C PHE A 104 11.54 -18.33 17.72
N GLY A 105 10.86 -18.49 18.86
CA GLY A 105 11.25 -17.94 20.16
C GLY A 105 11.36 -16.41 20.20
N THR A 106 10.73 -15.72 19.24
CA THR A 106 10.81 -14.26 19.07
C THR A 106 9.45 -13.72 18.65
N ASP A 107 9.10 -12.53 19.13
CA ASP A 107 7.80 -11.92 18.80
C ASP A 107 7.74 -11.49 17.33
N ALA A 108 6.60 -11.76 16.70
CA ALA A 108 6.31 -11.25 15.37
C ALA A 108 6.11 -9.72 15.41
N LYS A 109 6.70 -9.02 14.44
CA LYS A 109 6.48 -7.58 14.27
C LYS A 109 5.20 -7.34 13.49
N VAL A 110 4.12 -6.97 14.17
CA VAL A 110 2.85 -6.55 13.54
C VAL A 110 3.00 -5.10 13.05
N LYS A 111 2.77 -4.87 11.75
CA LYS A 111 2.94 -3.55 11.13
C LYS A 111 1.84 -3.27 10.11
N ALA A 112 1.45 -2.00 10.02
CA ALA A 112 0.81 -1.45 8.83
C ALA A 112 1.90 -1.01 7.84
N VAL A 113 1.60 -1.06 6.54
CA VAL A 113 2.51 -0.66 5.47
C VAL A 113 1.85 0.40 4.59
N HIS A 114 2.62 1.41 4.17
CA HIS A 114 2.17 2.38 3.16
C HIS A 114 2.37 1.80 1.75
N ALA A 115 1.61 0.76 1.44
CA ALA A 115 1.64 0.04 0.16
C ALA A 115 0.23 -0.45 -0.19
N GLY A 116 0.02 -0.79 -1.46
CA GLY A 116 -1.22 -1.44 -1.89
C GLY A 116 -1.15 -2.94 -1.61
N LEU A 117 -2.17 -3.48 -0.97
CA LEU A 117 -2.38 -4.92 -0.80
C LEU A 117 -3.79 -5.28 -1.24
N GLU A 118 -3.95 -6.42 -1.89
CA GLU A 118 -5.23 -6.94 -2.37
C GLU A 118 -6.23 -7.19 -1.22
N CYS A 119 -5.75 -7.29 0.03
CA CYS A 119 -6.58 -7.38 1.23
C CYS A 119 -7.63 -6.27 1.34
N GLY A 120 -7.35 -5.06 0.83
CA GLY A 120 -8.35 -3.99 0.78
C GLY A 120 -9.54 -4.36 -0.10
N LEU A 121 -9.27 -4.88 -1.31
CA LEU A 121 -10.29 -5.35 -2.25
C LEU A 121 -11.06 -6.55 -1.71
N PHE A 122 -10.38 -7.47 -1.03
CA PHE A 122 -11.05 -8.62 -0.41
C PHE A 122 -12.00 -8.20 0.70
N LEU A 123 -11.62 -7.23 1.53
CA LEU A 123 -12.47 -6.76 2.63
C LEU A 123 -13.69 -5.98 2.13
N ASP A 124 -13.53 -5.21 1.05
CA ASP A 124 -14.64 -4.50 0.42
C ASP A 124 -15.72 -5.48 -0.09
N LYS A 125 -15.29 -6.60 -0.70
CA LYS A 125 -16.20 -7.65 -1.17
C LYS A 125 -16.69 -8.59 -0.08
N TYR A 126 -15.87 -8.85 0.94
CA TYR A 126 -16.17 -9.77 2.04
C TYR A 126 -15.88 -9.10 3.40
N PRO A 127 -16.78 -8.21 3.88
CA PRO A 127 -16.52 -7.39 5.07
C PRO A 127 -16.33 -8.20 6.36
N SER A 128 -16.82 -9.44 6.41
CA SER A 128 -16.68 -10.35 7.55
C SER A 128 -15.41 -11.22 7.51
N LEU A 129 -14.59 -11.09 6.47
CA LEU A 129 -13.41 -11.95 6.30
C LEU A 129 -12.29 -11.52 7.25
N ASP A 130 -11.89 -12.43 8.14
CA ASP A 130 -10.72 -12.24 9.00
C ASP A 130 -9.44 -12.60 8.23
N MET A 131 -8.49 -11.67 8.17
CA MET A 131 -7.33 -11.77 7.27
C MET A 131 -6.05 -11.30 7.94
N LEU A 132 -4.93 -11.91 7.54
CA LEU A 132 -3.60 -11.36 7.74
C LEU A 132 -2.76 -11.50 6.47
N SER A 133 -1.69 -10.72 6.38
CA SER A 133 -0.69 -10.81 5.31
C SER A 133 0.68 -11.03 5.92
N PHE A 134 1.41 -12.02 5.41
CA PHE A 134 2.76 -12.36 5.83
C PHE A 134 3.46 -13.13 4.71
N GLY A 135 4.79 -13.13 4.72
CA GLY A 135 5.57 -13.77 3.66
C GLY A 135 7.06 -13.87 4.00
N PRO A 136 7.86 -14.49 3.10
CA PRO A 136 9.30 -14.50 3.21
C PRO A 136 9.89 -13.10 2.97
N THR A 137 11.16 -12.93 3.30
CA THR A 137 11.86 -11.66 3.04
C THR A 137 12.24 -11.57 1.57
N ILE A 138 11.62 -10.62 0.87
CA ILE A 138 11.94 -10.25 -0.51
C ILE A 138 12.49 -8.81 -0.49
N LYS A 139 13.52 -8.54 -1.30
CA LYS A 139 14.18 -7.23 -1.41
C LYS A 139 14.18 -6.77 -2.87
N GLU A 140 14.22 -5.45 -3.06
CA GLU A 140 14.25 -4.79 -4.38
C GLU A 140 13.09 -5.22 -5.29
N VAL A 141 11.90 -5.47 -4.70
CA VAL A 141 10.70 -5.85 -5.46
C VAL A 141 10.38 -4.82 -6.55
N HIS A 142 9.92 -5.30 -7.70
CA HIS A 142 9.61 -4.50 -8.89
C HIS A 142 10.83 -3.88 -9.59
N SER A 143 12.03 -4.37 -9.31
CA SER A 143 13.25 -4.00 -10.02
C SER A 143 13.96 -5.23 -10.60
N PRO A 144 14.87 -5.05 -11.57
CA PRO A 144 15.73 -6.15 -12.02
C PRO A 144 16.62 -6.75 -10.91
N ASP A 145 16.80 -6.07 -9.78
CA ASP A 145 17.57 -6.52 -8.63
C ASP A 145 16.75 -7.34 -7.63
N GLU A 146 15.48 -7.63 -7.96
CA GLU A 146 14.54 -8.38 -7.12
C GLU A 146 15.13 -9.73 -6.69
N LYS A 147 15.11 -9.98 -5.38
CA LYS A 147 15.69 -11.19 -4.79
C LYS A 147 14.98 -11.62 -3.52
N ILE A 148 14.91 -12.93 -3.33
CA ILE A 148 14.33 -13.57 -2.15
C ILE A 148 15.43 -14.14 -1.25
N LEU A 149 15.30 -13.94 0.06
CA LEU A 149 16.23 -14.51 1.03
C LEU A 149 15.84 -15.97 1.33
N ILE A 150 16.54 -16.93 0.71
CA ILE A 150 16.22 -18.37 0.77
C ILE A 150 15.93 -18.90 2.18
N PRO A 151 16.74 -18.62 3.23
CA PRO A 151 16.45 -19.10 4.59
C PRO A 151 15.09 -18.67 5.15
N THR A 152 14.55 -17.54 4.68
CA THR A 152 13.24 -17.04 5.15
C THR A 152 12.06 -17.72 4.47
N VAL A 153 12.28 -18.42 3.35
CA VAL A 153 11.24 -19.23 2.68
C VAL A 153 10.86 -20.42 3.55
N GLU A 154 11.84 -21.10 4.14
CA GLU A 154 11.57 -22.20 5.07
C GLU A 154 10.86 -21.69 6.35
N LYS A 155 11.28 -20.52 6.85
CA LYS A 155 10.63 -19.86 7.99
C LYS A 155 9.15 -19.58 7.70
N PHE A 156 8.87 -18.97 6.55
CA PHE A 156 7.52 -18.72 6.06
C PHE A 156 6.71 -20.02 5.96
N TRP A 157 7.28 -21.07 5.35
CA TRP A 157 6.59 -22.34 5.15
C TRP A 157 6.21 -23.01 6.48
N LYS A 158 7.14 -23.08 7.43
CA LYS A 158 6.88 -23.63 8.78
C LYS A 158 5.78 -22.86 9.48
N HIS A 159 5.81 -21.53 9.38
CA HIS A 159 4.81 -20.66 9.99
C HIS A 159 3.42 -20.82 9.38
N LEU A 160 3.33 -20.86 8.05
CA LEU A 160 2.07 -21.10 7.34
C LEU A 160 1.43 -22.42 7.76
N ILE A 161 2.20 -23.52 7.77
CA ILE A 161 1.69 -24.84 8.16
C ILE A 161 1.21 -24.86 9.61
N ASP A 162 1.95 -24.22 10.52
CA ASP A 162 1.56 -24.16 11.92
C ASP A 162 0.31 -23.30 12.15
N ILE A 163 0.14 -22.17 11.44
CA ILE A 163 -1.12 -21.41 11.46
C ILE A 163 -2.28 -22.30 11.02
N LEU A 164 -2.16 -22.98 9.87
CA LEU A 164 -3.22 -23.83 9.33
C LEU A 164 -3.64 -24.95 10.29
N LYS A 165 -2.68 -25.54 11.03
CA LYS A 165 -2.96 -26.58 12.04
C LYS A 165 -3.70 -26.07 13.28
N ASN A 166 -3.60 -24.77 13.57
CA ASN A 166 -4.14 -24.14 14.77
C ASN A 166 -5.31 -23.18 14.46
N ILE A 167 -5.89 -23.25 13.25
CA ILE A 167 -7.13 -22.54 12.93
C ILE A 167 -8.24 -23.01 13.88
N PRO A 168 -9.03 -22.09 14.45
CA PRO A 168 -10.05 -22.46 15.42
C PRO A 168 -11.16 -23.24 14.73
N GLU A 169 -11.75 -24.20 15.45
CA GLU A 169 -12.94 -24.87 14.98
C GLU A 169 -14.09 -23.87 14.82
N LYS A 170 -14.90 -24.08 13.78
CA LYS A 170 -16.06 -23.22 13.51
C LYS A 170 -17.09 -23.44 14.63
N VAL A 171 -17.29 -22.40 15.44
CA VAL A 171 -18.36 -22.34 16.44
C VAL A 171 -19.71 -22.17 15.76
#